data_AF-A0A1Y3B643-F1
#
_entry.id   AF-A0A1Y3B643-F1
#
_cell.length_a   1.000
_cell.length_b   1.000
_cell.length_c   1.000
_cell.angle_alpha   90.00
_cell.angle_beta   90.00
_cell.angle_gamma   90.00
#
_symmetry.space_group_name_H-M   'P 1'
#
loop_
_entity.id
_entity.type
_entity.pdbx_description
1 polymer ?
#
loop_
_entity_poly.entity_id
_entity_poly.type
_entity_poly.pdbx_seq_one_letter_code
_entity_poly.pdbx_strand_id
1 'polypeptide(L)'
;MTMETRNYMGKLCDLLFKKIEEAEQVEQQTDHLLESHETVQMTEAMQDNLLMQMISKSGTHMEYSLLSACVCLLLGCCIQDNNEYRQSLSNILPDHSFKPLIEQLKKLRDFAHLA
;
A
#
# COMPACT_ATOMS: atom_id res chain seq x y z
N MET A 1 -16.98 -22.48 -0.89
CA MET A 1 -15.53 -22.19 -0.67
C MET A 1 -14.92 -23.17 0.31
N THR A 2 -13.77 -23.77 -0.02
CA THR A 2 -13.07 -24.74 0.87
C THR A 2 -12.33 -24.03 2.01
N MET A 3 -11.97 -24.77 3.06
CA MET A 3 -11.22 -24.24 4.21
C MET A 3 -9.83 -23.74 3.82
N GLU A 4 -9.17 -24.42 2.87
CA GLU A 4 -7.87 -23.99 2.33
C GLU A 4 -7.98 -22.67 1.58
N THR A 5 -8.99 -22.50 0.72
CA THR A 5 -9.17 -21.24 -0.02
C THR A 5 -9.45 -20.07 0.93
N ARG A 6 -10.20 -20.29 2.02
CA ARG A 6 -10.40 -19.28 3.07
C ARG A 6 -9.09 -18.88 3.73
N ASN A 7 -8.19 -19.84 3.98
CA ASN A 7 -6.88 -19.59 4.59
C ASN A 7 -5.99 -18.76 3.67
N TYR A 8 -5.92 -19.09 2.37
CA TYR A 8 -5.15 -18.31 1.40
C TYR A 8 -5.67 -16.89 1.25
N MET A 9 -6.99 -16.70 1.22
CA MET A 9 -7.61 -15.37 1.19
C MET A 9 -7.24 -14.54 2.42
N GLY A 10 -7.26 -15.15 3.62
CA GLY A 10 -6.80 -14.51 4.85
C GLY A 10 -5.35 -14.03 4.75
N LYS A 11 -4.44 -14.91 4.32
CA LYS A 11 -3.02 -14.56 4.13
C LYS A 11 -2.80 -13.45 3.11
N LEU A 12 -3.60 -13.42 2.04
CA LEU A 12 -3.55 -12.31 1.07
C LEU A 12 -4.03 -11.00 1.70
N CYS A 13 -5.07 -11.04 2.53
CA CYS A 13 -5.52 -9.85 3.28
C CYS A 13 -4.44 -9.39 4.27
N ASP A 14 -3.80 -10.32 4.99
CA ASP A 14 -2.71 -9.99 5.91
C ASP A 14 -1.54 -9.32 5.17
N LEU A 15 -1.15 -9.88 4.02
CA LEU A 15 -0.11 -9.29 3.17
C LEU A 15 -0.52 -7.91 2.66
N LEU A 16 -1.77 -7.75 2.23
CA LEU A 16 -2.32 -6.48 1.77
C LEU A 16 -2.20 -5.40 2.85
N PHE A 17 -2.76 -5.64 4.02
CA PHE A 17 -2.78 -4.64 5.10
C PHE A 17 -1.40 -4.37 5.65
N LYS A 18 -0.54 -5.39 5.76
CA LYS A 18 0.86 -5.20 6.10
C LYS A 18 1.56 -4.24 5.12
N LYS A 19 1.33 -4.39 3.82
CA LYS A 19 1.96 -3.53 2.81
C LYS A 19 1.37 -2.12 2.76
N ILE A 20 0.10 -1.95 3.10
CA ILE A 20 -0.50 -0.63 3.30
C ILE A 20 0.17 0.08 4.49
N GLU A 21 0.29 -0.62 5.62
CA GLU A 21 0.90 -0.07 6.83
C GLU A 21 2.38 0.26 6.62
N GLU A 22 3.15 -0.64 6.01
CA GLU A 22 4.57 -0.40 5.70
C GLU A 22 4.76 0.79 4.74
N ALA A 23 3.85 0.99 3.78
CA ALA A 23 3.88 2.18 2.92
C ALA A 23 3.65 3.45 3.75
N GLU A 24 2.60 3.50 4.56
CA GLU A 24 2.28 4.65 5.40
C GLU A 24 3.42 4.98 6.39
N GLN A 25 4.06 3.97 6.97
CA GLN A 25 5.23 4.17 7.83
C GLN A 25 6.41 4.81 7.09
N VAL A 26 6.67 4.39 5.84
CA VAL A 26 7.74 4.99 5.03
C VAL A 26 7.41 6.43 4.65
N GLU A 27 6.15 6.73 4.34
CA GLU A 27 5.66 8.09 4.06
C GLU A 27 5.90 8.99 5.29
N GLN A 28 5.39 8.61 6.46
CA GLN A 28 5.56 9.35 7.72
C GLN A 28 7.04 9.58 8.09
N GLN A 29 7.90 8.57 7.89
CA GLN A 29 9.34 8.71 8.11
C GLN A 29 10.00 9.67 7.13
N THR A 30 9.48 9.77 5.91
CA THR A 30 9.99 10.68 4.87
C THR A 30 9.59 12.11 5.20
N ASP A 31 8.34 12.33 5.62
CA ASP A 31 7.83 13.63 6.03
C ASP A 31 8.61 14.16 7.25
N HIS A 32 8.80 13.34 8.28
CA HIS A 32 9.59 13.73 9.44
C HIS A 32 11.05 14.05 9.06
N LEU A 33 11.65 13.30 8.11
CA LEU A 33 12.99 13.57 7.63
C LEU A 33 13.07 14.95 6.96
N LEU A 34 12.08 15.29 6.14
CA LEU A 34 11.96 16.60 5.49
C LEU A 34 11.80 17.74 6.50
N GLU A 35 10.84 17.62 7.42
CA GLU A 35 10.55 18.64 8.44
C GLU A 35 11.78 18.92 9.33
N SER A 36 12.53 17.87 9.70
CA SER A 36 13.74 18.03 10.52
C SER A 36 14.86 18.83 9.85
N HIS A 37 14.80 19.01 8.52
CA HIS A 37 15.79 19.73 7.73
C HIS A 37 15.29 21.06 7.16
N GLU A 38 14.00 21.41 7.31
CA GLU A 38 13.43 22.66 6.79
C GLU A 38 14.04 23.93 7.39
N THR A 39 14.44 23.88 8.67
CA THR A 39 14.92 25.05 9.42
C THR A 39 16.45 25.12 9.57
N VAL A 40 17.17 24.13 9.03
CA VAL A 40 18.62 23.99 9.18
C VAL A 40 19.31 24.48 7.91
N GLN A 41 20.29 25.39 8.04
CA GLN A 41 21.18 25.69 6.91
C GLN A 41 22.03 24.46 6.59
N MET A 42 21.72 23.81 5.48
CA MET A 42 22.41 22.61 5.02
C MET A 42 23.58 22.98 4.09
N THR A 43 24.68 22.24 4.21
CA THR A 43 25.74 22.25 3.20
C THR A 43 25.28 21.48 1.95
N GLU A 44 25.93 21.71 0.81
CA GLU A 44 25.65 21.00 -0.44
C GLU A 44 25.74 19.47 -0.27
N ALA A 45 26.77 18.98 0.43
CA ALA A 45 26.92 17.56 0.74
C ALA A 45 25.77 16.99 1.60
N MET A 46 25.21 17.79 2.51
CA MET A 46 24.04 17.36 3.30
C MET A 46 22.79 17.33 2.42
N GLN A 47 22.63 18.29 1.50
CA GLN A 47 21.49 18.32 0.57
C GLN A 47 21.49 17.11 -0.36
N ASP A 48 22.65 16.77 -0.94
CA ASP A 48 22.80 15.57 -1.78
C ASP A 48 22.47 14.29 -1.01
N ASN A 49 22.93 14.19 0.24
CA ASN A 49 22.62 13.04 1.08
C ASN A 49 21.12 12.93 1.38
N LEU A 50 20.48 14.05 1.72
CA LEU A 50 19.03 14.10 1.95
C LEU A 50 18.24 13.72 0.70
N LEU A 51 18.65 14.23 -0.47
CA LEU A 51 18.03 13.87 -1.76
C LEU A 51 18.11 12.37 -2.03
N MET A 52 19.29 11.75 -1.82
CA MET A 52 19.46 10.31 -2.01
C MET A 52 18.58 9.49 -1.04
N GLN A 53 18.47 9.93 0.21
CA GLN A 53 17.57 9.29 1.18
C GLN A 53 16.11 9.41 0.75
N MET A 54 15.68 10.57 0.27
CA MET A 54 14.31 10.78 -0.22
C MET A 54 13.99 9.89 -1.42
N ILE A 55 14.88 9.82 -2.41
CA ILE A 55 14.70 8.97 -3.58
C ILE A 55 14.54 7.51 -3.16
N SER A 56 15.40 7.03 -2.25
CA SER A 56 15.35 5.66 -1.72
C SER A 56 14.05 5.36 -0.97
N LYS A 57 13.63 6.28 -0.07
CA LYS A 57 12.37 6.13 0.68
C LYS A 57 11.15 6.18 -0.23
N SER A 58 11.12 7.11 -1.18
CA SER A 58 10.04 7.18 -2.19
C SER A 58 9.95 5.90 -3.01
N GLY A 59 11.08 5.33 -3.43
CA GLY A 59 11.12 4.05 -4.14
C GLY A 59 10.53 2.91 -3.31
N THR A 60 10.92 2.83 -2.04
CA THR A 60 10.39 1.84 -1.09
C THR A 60 8.88 2.00 -0.88
N HIS A 61 8.40 3.24 -0.66
CA HIS A 61 6.98 3.54 -0.52
C HIS A 61 6.18 3.10 -1.77
N MET A 62 6.71 3.40 -2.95
CA MET A 62 6.10 3.02 -4.23
C MET A 62 6.02 1.49 -4.38
N GLU A 63 7.06 0.76 -3.98
CA GLU A 63 7.07 -0.71 -4.05
C GLU A 63 5.96 -1.32 -3.17
N TYR A 64 5.83 -0.85 -1.92
CA TYR A 64 4.79 -1.34 -1.00
C TYR A 64 3.38 -0.95 -1.48
N SER A 65 3.22 0.27 -1.97
CA SER A 65 1.97 0.75 -2.59
C SER A 65 1.56 -0.08 -3.81
N LEU A 66 2.51 -0.41 -4.69
CA LEU A 66 2.25 -1.22 -5.87
C LEU A 66 1.91 -2.67 -5.49
N LEU A 67 2.65 -3.27 -4.57
CA LEU A 67 2.41 -4.64 -4.13
C LEU A 67 1.03 -4.79 -3.47
N SER A 68 0.67 -3.87 -2.57
CA SER A 68 -0.67 -3.86 -1.97
C SER A 68 -1.76 -3.71 -3.04
N ALA A 69 -1.58 -2.83 -4.02
CA ALA A 69 -2.54 -2.66 -5.09
C ALA A 69 -2.68 -3.89 -6.00
N CYS A 70 -1.59 -4.61 -6.30
CA CYS A 70 -1.62 -5.87 -7.04
C CYS A 70 -2.43 -6.95 -6.29
N VAL A 71 -2.27 -7.05 -4.97
CA VAL A 71 -3.08 -7.97 -4.15
C VAL A 71 -4.55 -7.55 -4.15
N CYS A 72 -4.85 -6.25 -4.03
CA CYS A 72 -6.21 -5.73 -4.16
C CYS A 72 -6.84 -6.08 -5.52
N LEU A 73 -6.09 -5.94 -6.61
CA LEU A 73 -6.57 -6.24 -7.95
C LEU A 73 -6.89 -7.73 -8.10
N LEU A 74 -6.01 -8.60 -7.61
CA LEU A 74 -6.25 -10.04 -7.58
C LEU A 74 -7.53 -10.39 -6.80
N LEU A 75 -7.67 -9.85 -5.59
CA LEU A 75 -8.87 -10.05 -4.77
C LEU A 75 -10.13 -9.52 -5.48
N GLY A 76 -10.04 -8.36 -6.14
CA GLY A 76 -11.09 -7.76 -6.94
C GLY A 76 -11.55 -8.68 -8.08
N CYS A 77 -10.61 -9.27 -8.82
CA CYS A 77 -10.90 -10.25 -9.85
C CYS A 77 -11.56 -11.51 -9.28
N CYS A 78 -11.13 -12.00 -8.10
CA CYS A 78 -11.69 -13.19 -7.49
C CYS A 78 -13.15 -13.01 -7.02
N ILE A 79 -13.54 -11.80 -6.64
CA ILE A 79 -14.92 -11.50 -6.20
C ILE A 79 -15.82 -11.04 -7.34
N GLN A 80 -15.25 -10.70 -8.50
CA GLN A 80 -16.01 -10.31 -9.68
C GLN A 80 -16.90 -11.49 -10.10
N ASP A 81 -18.22 -11.24 -10.13
CA ASP A 81 -19.25 -12.24 -10.42
C ASP A 81 -19.28 -13.46 -9.49
N ASN A 82 -18.62 -13.39 -8.32
CA ASN A 82 -18.59 -14.46 -7.33
C ASN A 82 -19.04 -13.97 -5.94
N ASN A 83 -20.35 -14.05 -5.71
CA ASN A 83 -20.98 -13.60 -4.47
C ASN A 83 -20.52 -14.37 -3.23
N GLU A 84 -20.19 -15.66 -3.35
CA GLU A 84 -19.70 -16.45 -2.22
C GLU A 84 -18.31 -15.95 -1.76
N TYR A 85 -17.41 -15.70 -2.71
CA TYR A 85 -16.10 -15.13 -2.42
C TYR A 85 -16.21 -13.69 -1.93
N ARG A 86 -17.11 -12.89 -2.51
CA ARG A 86 -17.39 -11.53 -2.06
C ARG A 86 -17.81 -11.49 -0.59
N GLN A 87 -18.76 -12.33 -0.19
CA GLN A 87 -19.23 -12.38 1.18
C GLN A 87 -18.15 -12.91 2.13
N SER A 88 -17.38 -13.91 1.69
CA SER A 88 -16.26 -14.45 2.46
C SER A 88 -15.15 -13.41 2.69
N LEU A 89 -14.79 -12.65 1.65
CA LEU A 89 -13.81 -11.57 1.74
C LEU A 89 -14.31 -10.46 2.67
N SER A 90 -15.59 -10.05 2.52
CA SER A 90 -16.21 -9.07 3.42
C SER A 90 -16.13 -9.47 4.90
N ASN A 91 -16.20 -10.76 5.23
CA ASN A 91 -16.08 -11.23 6.61
C ASN A 91 -14.65 -11.19 7.17
N ILE A 92 -13.64 -11.11 6.30
CA ILE A 92 -12.21 -11.03 6.66
C ILE A 92 -11.77 -9.56 6.76
N LEU A 93 -12.35 -8.68 5.94
CA LEU A 93 -11.97 -7.27 5.90
C LEU A 93 -12.35 -6.54 7.21
N PRO A 94 -11.52 -5.57 7.65
CA PRO A 94 -11.87 -4.66 8.72
C PRO A 94 -13.20 -3.96 8.44
N ASP A 95 -14.03 -3.82 9.47
CA ASP A 95 -15.36 -3.20 9.41
C ASP A 95 -16.31 -3.77 8.34
N HIS A 96 -16.03 -4.99 7.86
CA HIS A 96 -16.72 -5.60 6.73
C HIS A 96 -16.76 -4.72 5.47
N SER A 97 -15.73 -3.88 5.29
CA SER A 97 -15.73 -2.80 4.31
C SER A 97 -14.69 -3.03 3.21
N PHE A 98 -15.11 -2.88 1.95
CA PHE A 98 -14.22 -2.87 0.79
C PHE A 98 -13.52 -1.53 0.58
N LYS A 99 -13.79 -0.53 1.43
CA LYS A 99 -13.23 0.82 1.30
C LYS A 99 -11.69 0.82 1.19
N PRO A 100 -10.92 0.09 2.03
CA PRO A 100 -9.46 0.08 1.91
C PRO A 100 -8.97 -0.46 0.55
N LEU A 101 -9.65 -1.47 0.02
CA LEU A 101 -9.31 -2.05 -1.28
C LEU A 101 -9.58 -1.05 -2.41
N ILE A 102 -10.72 -0.38 -2.36
CA ILE A 102 -11.11 0.65 -3.33
C ILE A 102 -10.12 1.82 -3.30
N GLU A 103 -9.67 2.24 -2.12
CA GLU A 103 -8.69 3.32 -1.96
C GLU A 103 -7.34 2.94 -2.57
N GLN A 104 -6.81 1.74 -2.34
CA GLN A 104 -5.58 1.31 -2.99
C GLN A 104 -5.72 1.17 -4.51
N LEU A 105 -6.86 0.68 -5.01
CA LEU A 105 -7.10 0.59 -6.45
C LEU A 105 -7.20 1.98 -7.11
N LYS A 106 -7.75 2.99 -6.41
CA LYS A 106 -7.74 4.38 -6.88
C LYS A 106 -6.33 4.92 -6.96
N LYS A 107 -5.50 4.73 -5.92
CA LYS A 107 -4.09 5.14 -5.95
C LYS A 107 -3.33 4.50 -7.11
N LEU A 108 -3.54 3.20 -7.36
CA LEU A 108 -2.94 2.50 -8.50
C LEU A 108 -3.41 3.07 -9.83
N ARG A 109 -4.71 3.30 -10.01
CA ARG A 109 -5.25 3.91 -11.22
C ARG A 109 -4.61 5.27 -11.47
N ASP A 110 -4.52 6.10 -10.44
CA ASP A 110 -3.97 7.44 -10.55
C ASP A 110 -2.49 7.34 -10.93
N PHE A 111 -1.71 6.48 -10.26
CA PHE A 111 -0.32 6.19 -10.61
C PHE A 111 -0.16 5.73 -12.07
N ALA A 112 -1.00 4.80 -12.55
CA ALA A 112 -0.93 4.28 -13.92
C ALA A 112 -1.30 5.33 -14.99
N HIS A 113 -2.05 6.38 -14.64
CA HIS A 113 -2.31 7.49 -15.56
C HIS A 113 -1.16 8.51 -15.62
N LEU A 114 -0.22 8.47 -14.65
CA LEU A 114 0.98 9.30 -14.67
C LEU A 114 2.15 8.68 -15.45
N ALA A 115 2.11 7.36 -15.71
CA ALA A 115 3.15 6.60 -16.41
C ALA A 115 2.92 6.56 -17.93
#